data_AF-A0A916VVF6-F1
#
_entry.id   AF-A0A916VVF6-F1
#
_cell.length_a   1.000
_cell.length_b   1.000
_cell.length_c   1.000
_cell.angle_alpha   90.00
_cell.angle_beta   90.00
_cell.angle_gamma   90.00
#
_symmetry.space_group_name_H-M   'P 1'
#
loop_
_entity.id
_entity.type
_entity.pdbx_description
1 polymer ?
#
loop_
_entity_poly.entity_id
_entity_poly.type
_entity_poly.pdbx_seq_one_letter_code
_entity_poly.pdbx_strand_id
1 'polypeptide(L)'
;MKTEELKNLVDKHIAAIEGGTMTPERMVALYGNIDRQEALDEIDRERLAAAIEQTLRSQAPRQATKLFGPKDEEARQMLQLLWDQVEQEFDLTGNHHRNGVKIGGAMINGTLHLDVYLSYRNGAKETASINVRQLDAASDRFIEVRKSLVGGEVIYERSYSIAQYRPAFDDFREQLSSVL
;
A
#
# COMPACT_ATOMS: atom_id res chain seq x y z
N MET A 1 -7.27 -24.15 30.29
CA MET A 1 -8.54 -24.54 29.65
C MET A 1 -9.17 -23.37 28.89
N LYS A 2 -9.45 -22.22 29.52
CA LYS A 2 -10.04 -21.04 28.85
C LYS A 2 -9.27 -20.53 27.62
N THR A 3 -7.93 -20.61 27.62
CA THR A 3 -7.09 -20.12 26.52
C THR A 3 -7.21 -20.95 25.24
N GLU A 4 -7.36 -22.27 25.36
CA GLU A 4 -7.46 -23.18 24.21
C GLU A 4 -8.84 -23.09 23.53
N GLU A 5 -9.90 -22.98 24.33
CA GLU A 5 -11.26 -22.74 23.85
C GLU A 5 -11.37 -21.39 23.11
N LEU A 6 -10.61 -20.39 23.55
CA LEU A 6 -10.60 -19.07 22.92
C LEU A 6 -9.82 -19.04 21.61
N LYS A 7 -8.64 -19.67 21.56
CA LYS A 7 -7.89 -19.84 20.31
C LYS A 7 -8.72 -20.55 19.25
N ASN A 8 -9.41 -21.62 19.65
CA ASN A 8 -10.35 -22.34 18.79
C ASN A 8 -11.50 -21.45 18.28
N LEU A 9 -11.92 -20.44 19.05
CA LEU A 9 -12.95 -19.50 18.63
C LEU A 9 -12.43 -18.50 17.60
N VAL A 10 -11.23 -17.95 17.81
CA VAL A 10 -10.55 -17.03 16.89
C VAL A 10 -10.31 -17.71 15.54
N ASP A 11 -9.70 -18.89 15.56
CA ASP A 11 -9.42 -19.65 14.33
C ASP A 11 -10.71 -20.03 13.60
N LYS A 12 -11.80 -20.34 14.32
CA LYS A 12 -13.12 -20.56 13.72
C LYS A 12 -13.68 -19.30 13.03
N HIS A 13 -13.47 -18.12 13.62
CA HIS A 13 -13.92 -16.86 13.02
C HIS A 13 -13.10 -16.54 11.77
N ILE A 14 -11.77 -16.69 11.85
CA ILE A 14 -10.87 -16.52 10.70
C ILE A 14 -11.28 -17.47 9.57
N ALA A 15 -11.45 -18.77 9.85
CA ALA A 15 -11.90 -19.74 8.85
C ALA A 15 -13.26 -19.38 8.23
N ALA A 16 -14.18 -18.82 9.03
CA ALA A 16 -15.48 -18.38 8.51
C ALA A 16 -15.37 -17.14 7.61
N ILE A 17 -14.47 -16.22 7.93
CA ILE A 17 -14.16 -15.00 7.17
C ILE A 17 -13.50 -15.37 5.84
N GLU A 18 -12.38 -16.10 5.90
CA GLU A 18 -11.60 -16.53 4.72
C GLU A 18 -12.40 -17.48 3.83
N GLY A 19 -13.22 -18.35 4.44
CA GLY A 19 -14.13 -19.24 3.73
C GLY A 19 -15.37 -18.55 3.14
N GLY A 20 -15.54 -17.24 3.33
CA GLY A 20 -16.66 -16.46 2.77
C GLY A 20 -18.03 -16.78 3.38
N THR A 21 -18.07 -17.45 4.52
CA THR A 21 -19.32 -17.81 5.22
C THR A 21 -19.80 -16.70 6.17
N MET A 22 -18.92 -15.75 6.52
CA MET A 22 -19.27 -14.57 7.31
C MET A 22 -19.59 -13.38 6.39
N THR A 23 -20.73 -12.74 6.62
CA THR A 23 -21.14 -11.56 5.82
C THR A 23 -20.34 -10.31 6.21
N PRO A 24 -20.21 -9.32 5.30
CA PRO A 24 -19.56 -8.04 5.61
C PRO A 24 -20.13 -7.33 6.83
N GLU A 25 -21.45 -7.36 7.05
CA GLU A 25 -22.08 -6.75 8.23
C GLU A 25 -21.63 -7.42 9.53
N ARG A 26 -21.52 -8.76 9.51
CA ARG A 26 -21.02 -9.53 10.66
C ARG A 26 -19.53 -9.26 10.90
N MET A 27 -18.73 -9.10 9.86
CA MET A 27 -17.32 -8.73 9.97
C MET A 27 -17.14 -7.35 10.60
N VAL A 28 -17.91 -6.35 10.17
CA VAL A 28 -17.88 -5.00 10.78
C VAL A 28 -18.30 -5.02 12.24
N ALA A 29 -19.37 -5.77 12.56
CA ALA A 29 -19.84 -5.92 13.94
C ALA A 29 -18.83 -6.66 14.82
N LEU A 30 -18.15 -7.68 14.27
CA LEU A 30 -17.09 -8.40 14.95
C LEU A 30 -15.93 -7.46 15.27
N TYR A 31 -15.41 -6.74 14.27
CA TYR A 31 -14.31 -5.78 14.44
C TYR A 31 -14.58 -4.75 15.53
N GLY A 32 -15.76 -4.14 15.53
CA GLY A 32 -16.15 -3.14 16.55
C GLY A 32 -16.26 -3.67 17.98
N ASN A 33 -16.21 -4.99 18.17
CA ASN A 33 -16.25 -5.63 19.48
C ASN A 33 -14.94 -6.35 19.85
N ILE A 34 -13.96 -6.45 18.94
CA ILE A 34 -12.69 -7.16 19.19
C ILE A 34 -12.05 -6.62 20.46
N ASP A 35 -11.86 -5.30 20.57
CA ASP A 35 -11.20 -4.64 21.70
C ASP A 35 -11.87 -4.89 23.05
N ARG A 36 -13.17 -5.16 23.05
CA ARG A 36 -13.97 -5.39 24.27
C ARG A 36 -13.86 -6.82 24.81
N GLN A 37 -13.28 -7.74 24.05
CA GLN A 37 -13.11 -9.13 24.47
C GLN A 37 -11.84 -9.26 25.30
N GLU A 38 -11.90 -9.07 26.63
CA GLU A 38 -10.72 -9.15 27.53
C GLU A 38 -9.93 -10.46 27.41
N ALA A 39 -10.58 -11.52 26.94
CA ALA A 39 -9.95 -12.83 26.80
C ALA A 39 -9.01 -12.94 25.58
N LEU A 40 -9.13 -12.05 24.57
CA LEU A 40 -8.21 -12.03 23.43
C LEU A 40 -6.90 -11.35 23.82
N ASP A 41 -5.78 -11.99 23.48
CA ASP A 41 -4.49 -11.33 23.52
C ASP A 41 -4.28 -10.43 22.30
N GLU A 42 -3.21 -9.64 22.30
CA GLU A 42 -2.92 -8.69 21.22
C GLU A 42 -2.73 -9.38 19.87
N ILE A 43 -2.08 -10.55 19.87
CA ILE A 43 -1.78 -11.31 18.66
C ILE A 43 -3.08 -11.80 18.02
N ASP A 44 -4.02 -12.34 18.81
CA ASP A 44 -5.30 -12.81 18.31
C ASP A 44 -6.19 -11.66 17.81
N ARG A 45 -6.14 -10.48 18.46
CA ARG A 45 -6.82 -9.27 17.97
C ARG A 45 -6.28 -8.84 16.62
N GLU A 46 -4.96 -8.77 16.48
CA GLU A 46 -4.29 -8.38 15.25
C GLU A 46 -4.59 -9.36 14.11
N ARG A 47 -4.50 -10.68 14.37
CA ARG A 47 -4.85 -11.72 13.38
C ARG A 47 -6.29 -11.59 12.89
N LEU A 48 -7.24 -11.40 13.81
CA LEU A 48 -8.65 -11.30 13.46
C LEU A 48 -8.96 -9.98 12.73
N ALA A 49 -8.37 -8.87 13.16
CA ALA A 49 -8.46 -7.58 12.49
C ALA A 49 -7.93 -7.65 11.05
N ALA A 50 -6.77 -8.28 10.85
CA ALA A 50 -6.15 -8.47 9.53
C ALA A 50 -7.05 -9.31 8.61
N ALA A 51 -7.57 -10.44 9.08
CA ALA A 51 -8.48 -11.29 8.31
C ALA A 51 -9.76 -10.55 7.89
N ILE A 52 -10.33 -9.75 8.80
CA ILE A 52 -11.51 -8.91 8.53
C ILE A 52 -11.19 -7.83 7.50
N GLU A 53 -10.10 -7.09 7.68
CA GLU A 53 -9.73 -6.03 6.74
C GLU A 53 -9.51 -6.61 5.34
N GLN A 54 -8.68 -7.64 5.22
CA GLN A 54 -8.36 -8.29 3.95
C GLN A 54 -9.63 -8.73 3.21
N THR A 55 -10.54 -9.37 3.92
CA THR A 55 -11.79 -9.88 3.33
C THR A 55 -12.75 -8.76 2.96
N LEU A 56 -12.91 -7.74 3.82
CA LEU A 56 -13.76 -6.58 3.53
C LEU A 56 -13.23 -5.75 2.35
N ARG A 57 -11.91 -5.61 2.20
CA ARG A 57 -11.30 -4.91 1.06
C ARG A 57 -11.66 -5.56 -0.27
N SER A 58 -11.87 -6.88 -0.27
CA SER A 58 -12.30 -7.66 -1.45
C SER A 58 -13.82 -7.63 -1.63
N GLN A 59 -14.58 -7.99 -0.60
CA GLN A 59 -16.03 -8.22 -0.71
C GLN A 59 -16.88 -6.95 -0.56
N ALA A 60 -16.43 -5.98 0.24
CA ALA A 60 -17.17 -4.76 0.53
C ALA A 60 -16.25 -3.52 0.63
N PRO A 61 -15.60 -3.09 -0.47
CA PRO A 61 -14.56 -2.04 -0.44
C PRO A 61 -15.01 -0.71 0.20
N ARG A 62 -16.29 -0.35 0.03
CA ARG A 62 -16.87 0.85 0.64
C ARG A 62 -16.93 0.76 2.16
N GLN A 63 -17.30 -0.40 2.71
CA GLN A 63 -17.32 -0.63 4.14
C GLN A 63 -15.90 -0.69 4.70
N ALA A 64 -14.98 -1.37 4.00
CA ALA A 64 -13.56 -1.39 4.36
C ALA A 64 -12.97 0.02 4.43
N THR A 65 -13.23 0.86 3.44
CA THR A 65 -12.76 2.25 3.41
C THR A 65 -13.34 3.09 4.56
N LYS A 66 -14.60 2.85 4.93
CA LYS A 66 -15.23 3.52 6.07
C LYS A 66 -14.60 3.11 7.40
N LEU A 67 -14.19 1.85 7.52
CA LEU A 67 -13.71 1.27 8.78
C LEU A 67 -12.21 1.48 8.99
N PHE A 68 -11.41 1.28 7.94
CA PHE A 68 -9.95 1.27 7.97
C PHE A 68 -9.31 2.45 7.21
N GLY A 69 -10.12 3.35 6.65
CA GLY A 69 -9.63 4.42 5.76
C GLY A 69 -9.23 3.90 4.36
N PRO A 70 -8.74 4.78 3.48
CA PRO A 70 -8.24 4.39 2.16
C PRO A 70 -7.04 3.42 2.28
N LYS A 71 -7.02 2.37 1.45
CA LYS A 71 -5.94 1.36 1.47
C LYS A 71 -4.54 1.92 1.14
N ASP A 72 -4.51 3.12 0.56
CA ASP A 72 -3.31 3.76 0.04
C ASP A 72 -2.88 5.00 0.85
N GLU A 73 -3.55 5.29 1.95
CA GLU A 73 -3.27 6.46 2.80
C GLU A 73 -1.80 6.49 3.26
N GLU A 74 -1.33 5.39 3.84
CA GLU A 74 0.06 5.28 4.35
C GLU A 74 1.10 5.44 3.24
N ALA A 75 0.84 4.83 2.08
CA ALA A 75 1.73 4.94 0.91
C ALA A 75 1.77 6.37 0.36
N ARG A 76 0.64 7.08 0.35
CA ARG A 76 0.59 8.50 -0.03
C ARG A 76 1.36 9.36 0.96
N GLN A 77 1.18 9.14 2.26
CA GLN A 77 1.91 9.90 3.29
C GLN A 77 3.42 9.68 3.17
N MET A 78 3.85 8.43 2.98
CA MET A 78 5.26 8.08 2.76
C MET A 78 5.84 8.82 1.55
N LEU A 79 5.15 8.80 0.40
CA LEU A 79 5.62 9.49 -0.80
C LEU A 79 5.47 11.01 -0.70
N GLN A 80 4.52 11.53 0.08
CA GLN A 80 4.38 12.96 0.32
C GLN A 80 5.59 13.50 1.09
N LEU A 81 6.08 12.77 2.09
CA LEU A 81 7.30 13.14 2.81
C LEU A 81 8.52 13.22 1.87
N LEU A 82 8.62 12.31 0.91
CA LEU A 82 9.66 12.37 -0.12
C LEU A 82 9.45 13.56 -1.06
N TRP A 83 8.22 13.79 -1.48
CA TRP A 83 7.87 14.90 -2.36
C TRP A 83 8.26 16.25 -1.75
N ASP A 84 7.91 16.48 -0.48
CA ASP A 84 8.19 17.73 0.24
C ASP A 84 9.70 18.01 0.31
N GLN A 85 10.54 16.97 0.32
CA GLN A 85 12.00 17.10 0.27
C GLN A 85 12.47 17.39 -1.16
N VAL A 86 11.98 16.62 -2.13
CA VAL A 86 12.37 16.71 -3.55
C VAL A 86 11.99 18.07 -4.16
N GLU A 87 10.84 18.64 -3.81
CA GLU A 87 10.42 19.95 -4.33
C GLU A 87 11.25 21.12 -3.80
N GLN A 88 11.93 20.94 -2.66
CA GLN A 88 12.85 21.93 -2.09
C GLN A 88 14.26 21.81 -2.67
N GLU A 89 14.65 20.60 -3.05
CA GLU A 89 16.00 20.27 -3.52
C GLU A 89 16.20 20.50 -5.02
N PHE A 90 15.16 20.33 -5.84
CA PHE A 90 15.26 20.30 -7.30
C PHE A 90 14.32 21.28 -8.00
N ASP A 91 14.76 21.83 -9.15
CA ASP A 91 13.87 22.57 -10.06
C ASP A 91 13.07 21.57 -10.92
N LEU A 92 11.78 21.47 -10.63
CA LEU A 92 10.87 20.52 -11.29
C LEU A 92 9.94 21.19 -12.31
N THR A 93 10.23 22.42 -12.74
CA THR A 93 9.42 23.16 -13.72
C THR A 93 9.37 22.46 -15.08
N GLY A 94 10.39 21.66 -15.42
CA GLY A 94 10.45 20.84 -16.62
C GLY A 94 9.61 19.56 -16.60
N ASN A 95 8.84 19.28 -15.54
CA ASN A 95 8.13 18.01 -15.40
C ASN A 95 6.88 17.91 -16.29
N HIS A 96 6.92 17.02 -17.28
CA HIS A 96 5.79 16.75 -18.16
C HIS A 96 4.77 15.74 -17.59
N HIS A 97 5.02 15.13 -16.42
CA HIS A 97 4.09 14.22 -15.75
C HIS A 97 3.23 14.90 -14.67
N ARG A 98 3.32 16.22 -14.50
CA ARG A 98 2.77 16.95 -13.34
C ARG A 98 3.46 16.54 -12.03
N ASN A 99 3.53 17.48 -11.10
CA ASN A 99 4.19 17.31 -9.81
C ASN A 99 3.27 16.67 -8.76
N GLY A 100 3.87 16.13 -7.70
CA GLY A 100 3.15 15.49 -6.58
C GLY A 100 2.81 14.01 -6.77
N VAL A 101 2.30 13.44 -5.67
CA VAL A 101 1.93 12.02 -5.48
C VAL A 101 0.68 11.67 -6.29
N LYS A 102 0.69 10.51 -6.94
CA LYS A 102 -0.38 10.07 -7.85
C LYS A 102 -0.80 8.64 -7.58
N ILE A 103 -2.05 8.34 -7.88
CA ILE A 103 -2.57 6.98 -7.94
C ILE A 103 -2.18 6.39 -9.31
N GLY A 104 -1.56 5.22 -9.29
CA GLY A 104 -1.12 4.51 -10.47
C GLY A 104 -2.27 3.80 -11.21
N GLY A 105 -2.12 3.67 -12.53
CA GLY A 105 -3.13 3.05 -13.38
C GLY A 105 -3.43 1.60 -13.01
N ALA A 106 -2.43 0.87 -12.47
CA ALA A 106 -2.59 -0.51 -12.05
C ALA A 106 -3.48 -0.66 -10.81
N MET A 107 -3.51 0.35 -9.93
CA MET A 107 -4.47 0.40 -8.83
C MET A 107 -5.87 0.78 -9.31
N ILE A 108 -5.98 1.72 -10.26
CA ILE A 108 -7.26 2.18 -10.81
C ILE A 108 -7.97 1.06 -11.57
N ASN A 109 -7.24 0.28 -12.36
CA ASN A 109 -7.80 -0.81 -13.14
C ASN A 109 -7.90 -2.15 -12.38
N GLY A 110 -7.46 -2.18 -11.11
CA GLY A 110 -7.52 -3.36 -10.25
C GLY A 110 -6.45 -4.44 -10.50
N THR A 111 -5.44 -4.16 -11.33
CA THR A 111 -4.30 -5.07 -11.54
C THR A 111 -3.45 -5.22 -10.28
N LEU A 112 -3.30 -4.14 -9.52
CA LEU A 112 -2.59 -4.12 -8.24
C LEU A 112 -3.53 -3.68 -7.12
N HIS A 113 -3.36 -4.28 -5.95
CA HIS A 113 -4.03 -3.81 -4.74
C HIS A 113 -3.58 -2.39 -4.38
N LEU A 114 -2.31 -2.07 -4.57
CA LEU A 114 -1.75 -0.75 -4.29
C LEU A 114 -0.78 -0.36 -5.41
N ASP A 115 -0.89 0.87 -5.90
CA ASP A 115 0.07 1.49 -6.80
C ASP A 115 -0.07 3.01 -6.62
N VAL A 116 0.85 3.60 -5.87
CA VAL A 116 0.95 5.04 -5.65
C VAL A 116 2.36 5.46 -6.02
N TYR A 117 2.54 6.60 -6.67
CA TYR A 117 3.84 6.94 -7.22
C TYR A 117 4.13 8.44 -7.31
N LEU A 118 5.42 8.74 -7.38
CA LEU A 118 5.99 9.99 -7.85
C LEU A 118 6.69 9.74 -9.18
N SER A 119 6.69 10.75 -10.05
CA SER A 119 7.42 10.65 -11.32
C SER A 119 7.80 12.00 -11.88
N TYR A 120 8.96 12.04 -12.52
CA TYR A 120 9.40 13.13 -13.38
C TYR A 120 9.54 12.65 -14.83
N ARG A 121 9.25 13.54 -15.78
CA ARG A 121 9.57 13.33 -17.20
C ARG A 121 10.11 14.63 -17.80
N ASN A 122 11.30 14.57 -18.40
CA ASN A 122 11.90 15.69 -19.11
C ASN A 122 11.42 15.80 -20.56
N GLY A 123 11.86 16.85 -21.26
CA GLY A 123 11.56 17.07 -22.68
C GLY A 123 12.16 16.01 -23.62
N ALA A 124 13.23 15.33 -23.20
CA ALA A 124 13.84 14.21 -23.93
C ALA A 124 13.10 12.88 -23.74
N LYS A 125 11.98 12.88 -23.00
CA LYS A 125 11.17 11.70 -22.66
C LYS A 125 11.87 10.68 -21.76
N GLU A 126 12.93 11.08 -21.08
CA GLU A 126 13.47 10.30 -19.97
C GLU A 126 12.58 10.48 -18.75
N THR A 127 12.46 9.42 -17.98
CA THR A 127 11.60 9.36 -16.81
C THR A 127 12.36 8.80 -15.62
N ALA A 128 12.06 9.32 -14.44
CA ALA A 128 12.41 8.72 -13.17
C ALA A 128 11.13 8.61 -12.34
N SER A 129 10.89 7.46 -11.72
CA SER A 129 9.73 7.22 -10.87
C SER A 129 10.08 6.39 -9.64
N ILE A 130 9.30 6.62 -8.59
CA ILE A 130 9.27 5.79 -7.40
C ILE A 130 7.82 5.43 -7.10
N ASN A 131 7.55 4.15 -6.93
CA ASN A 131 6.21 3.60 -6.70
C ASN A 131 6.20 2.81 -5.41
N VAL A 132 5.16 2.98 -4.59
CA VAL A 132 4.81 2.03 -3.53
C VAL A 132 3.72 1.11 -4.08
N ARG A 133 3.98 -0.19 -4.06
CA ARG A 133 3.13 -1.20 -4.70
C ARG A 133 2.80 -2.37 -3.78
N GLN A 134 1.69 -3.02 -4.08
CA GLN A 134 1.22 -4.25 -3.44
C GLN A 134 0.40 -5.04 -4.46
N LEU A 135 0.73 -6.32 -4.65
CA LEU A 135 0.06 -7.17 -5.64
C LEU A 135 -1.40 -7.42 -5.26
N ASP A 136 -1.61 -8.01 -4.10
CA ASP A 136 -2.92 -8.28 -3.49
C ASP A 136 -2.92 -7.85 -2.02
N ALA A 137 -4.06 -7.98 -1.33
CA ALA A 137 -4.18 -7.58 0.07
C ALA A 137 -3.36 -8.45 1.05
N ALA A 138 -2.92 -9.64 0.64
CA ALA A 138 -2.15 -10.57 1.46
C ALA A 138 -0.63 -10.44 1.26
N SER A 139 -0.21 -9.87 0.14
CA SER A 139 1.18 -9.69 -0.23
C SER A 139 1.82 -8.53 0.52
N ASP A 140 3.12 -8.64 0.80
CA ASP A 140 3.89 -7.51 1.32
C ASP A 140 3.93 -6.35 0.32
N ARG A 141 3.94 -5.14 0.87
CA ARG A 141 4.20 -3.93 0.10
C ARG A 141 5.69 -3.84 -0.23
N PHE A 142 5.99 -3.23 -1.37
CA PHE A 142 7.36 -2.96 -1.81
C PHE A 142 7.46 -1.60 -2.50
N ILE A 143 8.69 -1.10 -2.63
CA ILE A 143 9.00 0.15 -3.31
C ILE A 143 9.78 -0.18 -4.58
N GLU A 144 9.34 0.34 -5.72
CA GLU A 144 10.03 0.22 -7.01
C GLU A 144 10.57 1.58 -7.41
N VAL A 145 11.87 1.66 -7.72
CA VAL A 145 12.51 2.82 -8.35
C VAL A 145 12.83 2.45 -9.78
N ARG A 146 12.44 3.31 -10.73
CA ARG A 146 12.60 3.05 -12.16
C ARG A 146 13.07 4.29 -12.91
N LYS A 147 14.02 4.10 -13.84
CA LYS A 147 14.38 5.06 -14.89
C LYS A 147 14.10 4.44 -16.25
N SER A 148 13.41 5.15 -17.13
CA SER A 148 13.08 4.64 -18.47
C SER A 148 12.89 5.75 -19.49
N LEU A 149 12.87 5.37 -20.77
CA LEU A 149 12.45 6.24 -21.87
C LEU A 149 10.98 5.95 -22.22
N VAL A 150 10.16 6.99 -22.42
CA VAL A 150 8.75 6.80 -22.79
C VAL A 150 8.64 6.03 -24.11
N GLY A 151 7.97 4.88 -24.08
CA GLY A 151 7.80 4.00 -25.24
C GLY A 151 9.08 3.24 -25.62
N GLY A 152 10.10 3.28 -24.77
CA GLY A 152 11.40 2.66 -24.98
C GLY A 152 11.81 1.75 -23.82
N GLU A 153 13.13 1.69 -23.62
CA GLU A 153 13.78 0.77 -22.70
C GLU A 153 13.69 1.21 -21.23
N VAL A 154 13.70 0.22 -20.34
CA VAL A 154 13.96 0.42 -18.91
C VAL A 154 15.46 0.45 -18.69
N ILE A 155 15.96 1.62 -18.34
CA ILE A 155 17.39 1.87 -18.13
C ILE A 155 17.81 1.38 -16.75
N TYR A 156 16.92 1.55 -15.77
CA TYR A 156 17.15 1.17 -14.39
C TYR A 156 15.85 0.72 -13.76
N GLU A 157 15.90 -0.36 -13.00
CA GLU A 157 14.81 -0.81 -12.16
C GLU A 157 15.36 -1.52 -10.93
N ARG A 158 14.86 -1.14 -9.76
CA ARG A 158 15.19 -1.82 -8.51
C ARG A 158 13.99 -1.81 -7.58
N SER A 159 13.79 -2.95 -6.90
CA SER A 159 12.77 -3.11 -5.88
C SER A 159 13.40 -3.19 -4.49
N TYR A 160 12.70 -2.64 -3.51
CA TYR A 160 13.07 -2.56 -2.11
C TYR A 160 11.91 -3.06 -1.26
N SER A 161 12.18 -3.69 -0.12
CA SER A 161 11.13 -3.87 0.88
C SER A 161 10.74 -2.51 1.47
N ILE A 162 9.54 -2.40 2.02
CA ILE A 162 9.09 -1.15 2.67
C ILE A 162 10.02 -0.70 3.80
N ALA A 163 10.62 -1.64 4.53
CA ALA A 163 11.59 -1.33 5.57
C ALA A 163 12.85 -0.61 5.04
N GLN A 164 13.13 -0.73 3.74
CA GLN A 164 14.25 -0.10 3.04
C GLN A 164 13.86 1.21 2.34
N TYR A 165 12.84 1.93 2.84
CA TYR A 165 12.38 3.18 2.22
C TYR A 165 13.47 4.24 2.07
N ARG A 166 14.41 4.35 3.03
CA ARG A 166 15.50 5.34 2.96
C ARG A 166 16.43 5.08 1.76
N PRO A 167 17.02 3.88 1.62
CA PRO A 167 17.76 3.52 0.40
C PRO A 167 16.96 3.76 -0.89
N ALA A 168 15.67 3.42 -0.92
CA ALA A 168 14.84 3.62 -2.09
C ALA A 168 14.65 5.11 -2.43
N PHE A 169 14.53 5.96 -1.42
CA PHE A 169 14.39 7.41 -1.60
C PHE A 169 15.69 8.02 -2.12
N ASP A 170 16.84 7.61 -1.58
CA ASP A 170 18.15 8.07 -2.04
C ASP A 170 18.41 7.66 -3.49
N ASP A 171 18.07 6.43 -3.84
CA ASP A 171 18.16 5.92 -5.21
C ASP A 171 17.23 6.69 -6.16
N PHE A 172 15.99 6.98 -5.75
CA PHE A 172 15.09 7.81 -6.54
C PHE A 172 15.66 9.22 -6.78
N ARG A 173 16.26 9.86 -5.77
CA ARG A 173 16.92 11.15 -5.95
C ARG A 173 18.07 11.09 -6.92
N GLU A 174 18.89 10.04 -6.87
CA GLU A 174 19.97 9.81 -7.82
C GLU A 174 19.43 9.70 -9.26
N GLN A 175 18.40 8.86 -9.46
CA GLN A 175 17.78 8.69 -10.78
C GLN A 175 17.13 9.98 -11.27
N LEU A 176 16.43 10.72 -10.38
CA LEU A 176 15.82 12.00 -10.68
C LEU A 176 16.88 13.03 -11.12
N SER A 177 17.95 13.18 -10.35
CA SER A 177 19.04 14.11 -10.67
C SER A 177 19.68 13.81 -12.03
N SER A 178 19.64 12.57 -12.50
CA SER A 178 20.19 12.19 -13.81
C SER A 178 19.29 12.55 -15.00
N VAL A 179 18.04 12.94 -14.76
CA VAL A 179 17.05 13.26 -15.81
C VAL A 179 16.53 14.70 -15.75
N LEU A 180 16.90 15.46 -14.72
CA LEU A 180 16.66 16.91 -14.62
C LEU A 180 17.57 17.66 -15.59
#